data_AF-A0A4Y3WAW6-F1
#
_entry.id   AF-A0A4Y3WAW6-F1
#
_cell.length_a   1.000
_cell.length_b   1.000
_cell.length_c   1.000
_cell.angle_alpha   90.00
_cell.angle_beta   90.00
_cell.angle_gamma   90.00
#
_symmetry.space_group_name_H-M   'P 1'
#
loop_
_entity.id
_entity.type
_entity.pdbx_description
1 polymer ?
#
loop_
_entity_poly.entity_id
_entity_poly.type
_entity_poly.pdbx_seq_one_letter_code
_entity_poly.pdbx_strand_id
1 'polypeptide(L)'
;MRNEVLPDLIDPDRVNDIFAEGLALLEKIGPDCLRFTLYATRNLGDGDIDRHVVARIIAPISTLQAVMAQTRAVLAGRPFITASRGNAPLQ
;
A
#
# COMPACT_ATOMS: atom_id res chain seq x y z
N MET A 1 -6.82 -15.28 -16.05
CA MET A 1 -7.42 -13.99 -16.48
C MET A 1 -6.28 -13.02 -16.61
N ARG A 2 -6.09 -12.38 -17.77
CA ARG A 2 -5.15 -11.27 -17.88
C ARG A 2 -5.81 -10.05 -17.24
N ASN A 3 -5.11 -9.37 -16.34
CA ASN A 3 -5.59 -8.10 -15.82
C ASN A 3 -5.62 -7.08 -16.96
N GLU A 4 -6.71 -6.32 -17.10
CA GLU A 4 -6.72 -5.17 -18.01
C GLU A 4 -5.84 -4.07 -17.40
N VAL A 5 -4.65 -3.88 -17.97
CA VAL A 5 -3.71 -2.83 -17.58
C VAL A 5 -4.04 -1.59 -18.39
N LEU A 6 -4.16 -0.44 -17.72
CA LEU A 6 -4.41 0.84 -18.40
C LEU A 6 -3.26 1.19 -19.37
N PRO A 7 -3.54 1.94 -20.45
CA PRO A 7 -2.50 2.46 -21.33
C PRO A 7 -1.41 3.18 -20.52
N ASP A 8 -0.14 2.97 -20.90
CA ASP A 8 1.06 3.56 -20.28
C ASP A 8 1.41 3.08 -18.86
N LEU A 9 0.64 2.14 -18.29
CA LEU A 9 1.03 1.48 -17.05
C LEU A 9 1.84 0.22 -17.33
N ILE A 10 2.81 -0.04 -16.45
CA ILE A 10 3.59 -1.27 -16.51
C ILE A 10 2.68 -2.41 -16.04
N ASP A 11 2.61 -3.46 -16.84
CA ASP A 11 1.89 -4.68 -16.50
C ASP A 11 2.51 -5.29 -15.22
N PRO A 12 1.75 -5.40 -14.12
CA PRO A 12 2.26 -5.94 -12.87
C PRO A 12 2.75 -7.38 -13.03
N ASP A 13 2.22 -8.16 -13.98
CA ASP A 13 2.71 -9.52 -14.26
C ASP A 13 4.13 -9.52 -14.88
N ARG A 14 4.63 -8.35 -15.32
CA ARG A 14 5.96 -8.15 -15.94
C ARG A 14 6.96 -7.45 -15.01
N VAL A 15 6.54 -7.10 -13.81
CA VAL A 15 7.41 -6.59 -12.75
C VAL A 15 7.54 -7.70 -11.72
N ASN A 16 8.75 -7.93 -11.20
CA ASN A 16 8.84 -8.78 -10.02
C ASN A 16 7.97 -8.17 -8.94
N ASP A 17 7.10 -8.99 -8.37
CA ASP A 17 6.18 -8.62 -7.29
C ASP A 17 7.01 -8.38 -6.02
N ILE A 18 7.77 -7.29 -6.01
CA ILE A 18 8.50 -6.82 -4.84
C ILE A 18 7.44 -6.14 -3.98
N PHE A 19 6.67 -6.97 -3.28
CA PHE A 19 5.79 -6.48 -2.23
C PHE A 19 6.60 -5.60 -1.29
N ALA A 20 6.04 -4.46 -0.91
CA ALA A 20 6.58 -3.70 0.20
C ALA A 20 6.71 -4.65 1.40
N GLU A 21 7.94 -4.82 1.89
CA GLU A 21 8.23 -5.70 3.02
C GLU A 21 7.89 -5.02 4.34
N GLY A 22 7.88 -3.70 4.37
CA GLY A 22 7.52 -2.97 5.57
C GLY A 22 7.39 -1.46 5.40
N LEU A 23 7.16 -0.84 6.55
CA LEU A 23 7.06 0.61 6.72
C LEU A 23 8.40 1.16 7.20
N ALA A 24 8.97 2.09 6.44
CA ALA A 24 10.18 2.82 6.83
C ALA A 24 9.85 4.05 7.68
N LEU A 25 8.73 4.72 7.40
CA LEU A 25 8.30 5.91 8.14
C LEU A 25 6.78 6.08 8.07
N LEU A 26 6.20 6.48 9.21
CA LEU A 26 4.86 7.05 9.29
C LEU A 26 4.95 8.44 9.92
N GLU A 27 4.49 9.45 9.20
CA GLU A 27 4.50 10.83 9.68
C GLU A 27 3.18 11.54 9.38
N LYS A 28 2.83 12.50 10.23
CA LYS A 28 1.70 13.41 9.98
C LYS A 28 2.15 14.53 9.06
N ILE A 29 1.40 14.77 8.00
CA ILE A 29 1.54 15.95 7.15
C ILE A 29 0.38 16.89 7.47
N GLY A 30 0.67 17.91 8.28
CA GLY A 30 -0.37 18.80 8.78
C GLY A 30 -1.38 18.09 9.70
N PRO A 31 -2.58 18.65 9.88
CA PRO A 31 -3.57 18.12 10.81
C PRO A 31 -4.31 16.88 10.30
N ASP A 32 -4.43 16.70 8.98
CA ASP A 32 -5.42 15.77 8.39
C ASP A 32 -4.84 14.66 7.53
N CYS A 33 -3.52 14.64 7.30
CA CYS A 33 -2.88 13.66 6.42
C CYS A 33 -1.79 12.85 7.12
N LEU A 34 -1.61 11.61 6.67
CA LEU A 34 -0.47 10.76 6.98
C LEU A 34 0.31 10.47 5.71
N ARG A 35 1.64 10.39 5.85
CA ARG A 35 2.52 9.83 4.82
C ARG A 35 3.13 8.53 5.31
N PHE A 36 2.95 7.48 4.51
CA PHE A 36 3.54 6.17 4.67
C PHE A 36 4.72 6.07 3.70
N THR A 37 5.92 5.82 4.20
CA THR A 37 7.07 5.45 3.37
C THR A 37 7.27 3.95 3.49
N LEU A 38 7.16 3.23 2.38
CA LEU A 38 7.30 1.78 2.31
C LEU A 38 8.69 1.41 1.76
N TYR A 39 9.25 0.33 2.27
CA TYR A 39 10.52 -0.21 1.78
C TYR A 39 10.40 -1.68 1.38
N ALA A 40 11.32 -2.11 0.53
CA ALA A 40 11.65 -3.51 0.28
C ALA A 40 13.13 -3.73 0.56
N THR A 41 13.51 -4.97 0.87
CA THR A 41 14.90 -5.35 1.07
C THR A 41 15.47 -5.97 -0.20
N ARG A 42 16.76 -5.78 -0.41
CA ARG A 42 17.54 -6.48 -1.41
C ARG A 42 18.75 -7.08 -0.71
N ASN A 43 18.84 -8.41 -0.71
CA ASN A 43 20.04 -9.09 -0.25
C ASN A 43 21.13 -8.94 -1.32
N LEU A 44 22.27 -8.36 -0.95
CA LEU A 44 23.38 -8.09 -1.86
C LEU A 44 24.42 -9.24 -1.87
N GLY A 45 24.27 -10.23 -1.01
CA GLY A 45 25.28 -11.26 -0.73
C GLY A 45 26.05 -10.96 0.57
N ASP A 46 26.77 -11.96 1.09
CA ASP A 46 27.66 -11.84 2.25
C ASP A 46 27.06 -11.28 3.55
N GLY A 47 25.73 -11.36 3.68
CA GLY A 47 24.99 -10.85 4.84
C GLY A 47 24.58 -9.39 4.73
N ASP A 48 24.93 -8.71 3.64
CA ASP A 48 24.53 -7.33 3.39
C ASP A 48 23.10 -7.24 2.89
N ILE A 49 22.32 -6.39 3.57
CA ILE A 49 20.92 -6.11 3.26
C ILE A 49 20.79 -4.64 2.92
N ASP A 50 20.46 -4.35 1.66
CA ASP A 50 20.06 -3.03 1.21
C ASP A 50 18.56 -2.84 1.41
N ARG A 51 18.13 -1.62 1.73
CA ARG A 51 16.72 -1.25 1.91
C ARG A 51 16.39 -0.10 0.97
N HIS A 52 15.50 -0.35 0.03
CA HIS A 52 15.06 0.65 -0.94
C HIS A 52 13.67 1.16 -0.61
N VAL A 53 13.46 2.48 -0.67
CA VAL A 53 12.12 3.06 -0.65
C VAL A 53 11.42 2.71 -1.96
N VAL A 54 10.31 2.00 -1.88
CA VAL A 54 9.54 1.55 -3.05
C VAL A 54 8.27 2.37 -3.27
N ALA A 55 7.71 2.95 -2.20
CA ALA A 55 6.54 3.82 -2.32
C ALA A 55 6.47 4.87 -1.20
N ARG A 56 5.86 6.01 -1.53
CA ARG A 56 5.40 6.99 -0.56
C ARG A 56 3.93 7.30 -0.82
N ILE A 57 3.08 6.96 0.13
CA ILE A 57 1.63 7.10 0.01
C ILE A 57 1.19 8.19 0.98
N ILE A 58 0.45 9.18 0.49
CA ILE A 58 -0.23 10.18 1.32
C ILE A 58 -1.71 9.80 1.37
N ALA A 59 -2.26 9.70 2.58
CA ALA A 59 -3.68 9.41 2.77
C ALA A 59 -4.27 10.27 3.89
N PRO A 60 -5.59 10.57 3.85
CA PRO A 60 -6.26 11.23 4.95
C PRO A 60 -6.18 10.39 6.25
N ILE A 61 -6.01 11.03 7.40
CA ILE A 61 -6.00 10.34 8.70
C ILE A 61 -7.30 9.56 8.93
N SER A 62 -8.43 10.06 8.40
CA SER A 62 -9.73 9.39 8.49
C SER A 62 -9.75 7.99 7.88
N THR A 63 -8.85 7.68 6.92
CA THR A 63 -8.78 6.35 6.32
C THR A 63 -7.99 5.34 7.16
N LEU A 64 -7.23 5.79 8.17
CA LEU A 64 -6.32 4.92 8.93
C LEU A 64 -7.06 3.76 9.60
N GLN A 65 -8.21 4.01 10.21
CA GLN A 65 -8.99 2.98 10.87
C GLN A 65 -9.50 1.93 9.87
N ALA A 66 -9.95 2.37 8.70
CA ALA A 66 -10.39 1.47 7.64
C ALA A 66 -9.23 0.61 7.11
N VAL A 67 -8.05 1.21 6.89
CA VAL A 67 -6.84 0.50 6.48
C VAL A 67 -6.43 -0.53 7.53
N MET A 68 -6.41 -0.16 8.82
CA MET A 68 -6.08 -1.09 9.91
C MET A 68 -7.07 -2.26 10.00
N ALA A 69 -8.36 -1.99 9.87
CA ALA A 69 -9.39 -3.04 9.84
C ALA A 69 -9.20 -3.97 8.64
N GLN A 70 -8.91 -3.41 7.47
CA GLN A 70 -8.64 -4.17 6.25
C GLN A 70 -7.40 -5.06 6.41
N THR A 71 -6.30 -4.54 6.94
CA THR A 71 -5.07 -5.30 7.20
C THR A 71 -5.34 -6.48 8.12
N ARG A 72 -6.10 -6.29 9.22
CA ARG A 72 -6.46 -7.39 10.13
C ARG A 72 -7.30 -8.45 9.44
N ALA A 73 -8.24 -8.06 8.58
CA ALA A 73 -9.05 -9.02 7.82
C ALA A 73 -8.17 -9.88 6.89
N VAL A 74 -7.26 -9.25 6.12
CA VAL A 74 -6.35 -9.95 5.21
C VAL A 74 -5.43 -10.92 5.97
N LEU A 75 -4.82 -10.46 7.07
CA LEU A 75 -3.94 -11.31 7.89
C LEU A 75 -4.68 -12.49 8.53
N ALA A 76 -5.99 -12.34 8.78
CA ALA A 76 -6.84 -13.41 9.29
C ALA A 76 -7.44 -14.30 8.18
N GLY A 77 -7.03 -14.13 6.92
CA GLY A 77 -7.55 -14.88 5.77
C GLY A 77 -9.02 -14.58 5.45
N ARG A 78 -9.55 -13.45 5.92
CA ARG A 78 -10.95 -13.03 5.68
C ARG A 78 -11.08 -12.28 4.36
N PRO A 79 -12.28 -12.25 3.75
CA PRO A 79 -12.54 -11.47 2.56
C PRO A 79 -12.20 -9.98 2.73
N PHE A 80 -11.92 -9.32 1.61
CA PHE A 80 -11.71 -7.87 1.59
C PHE A 80 -12.96 -7.14 2.09
N ILE A 81 -12.78 -6.15 2.95
CA ILE A 81 -13.88 -5.33 3.48
C ILE A 81 -14.21 -4.29 2.41
N THR A 82 -15.20 -4.59 1.58
CA THR A 82 -15.75 -3.58 0.67
C THR A 82 -16.32 -2.43 1.48
N ALA A 83 -15.85 -1.21 1.22
CA ALA A 83 -16.54 -0.02 1.68
C ALA A 83 -17.97 -0.10 1.18
N SER A 84 -18.94 -0.23 2.09
CA SER A 84 -20.34 -0.04 1.75
C SER A 84 -20.44 1.32 1.09
N ARG A 85 -20.88 1.37 -0.19
CA ARG A 85 -21.15 2.63 -0.90
C ARG A 85 -22.18 3.41 -0.09
N GLY A 86 -21.72 4.26 0.81
CA GLY A 86 -22.53 5.34 1.34
C GLY A 86 -22.77 6.27 0.18
N ASN A 87 -24.03 6.44 -0.20
CA ASN A 87 -24.47 7.44 -1.18
C ASN A 87 -23.95 8.82 -0.75
N ALA A 88 -22.79 9.22 -1.26
CA ALA A 88 -22.43 10.63 -1.32
C ALA A 88 -22.85 11.12 -2.71
N PRO A 89 -23.84 12.02 -2.82
CA PRO A 89 -24.11 12.66 -4.09
C PRO A 89 -22.86 13.45 -4.48
N LEU A 90 -22.38 13.22 -5.70
CA LEU A 90 -21.44 14.11 -6.35
C LEU A 90 -22.16 15.47 -6.47
N GLN A 91 -21.65 16.48 -5.77
CA GLN A 91 -21.99 17.88 -6.03
C GLN A 91 -21.14 18.39 -7.19
#